data_AF-A0A1F2TA04-F1
#
_entry.id   AF-A0A1F2TA04-F1
#
_cell.length_a   1.000
_cell.length_b   1.000
_cell.length_c   1.000
_cell.angle_alpha   90.00
_cell.angle_beta   90.00
_cell.angle_gamma   90.00
#
_symmetry.space_group_name_H-M   'P 1'
#
loop_
_entity.id
_entity.type
_entity.pdbx_description
1 polymer ?
#
loop_
_entity_poly.entity_id
_entity_poly.type
_entity_poly.pdbx_seq_one_letter_code
_entity_poly.pdbx_strand_id
1 'polypeptide(L)'
;MYSQVAFRAVAALILAASAAQAQSLADVARQEAERRKAVTSSGKVYTNDTLRAEPPPSTPPPVAPAAPPAAEPAPAAAPPGAPASPAPAGGAPATPPAPQTEADWRTRVATARDALARAQTFAEALQSRINALTTDFVNRDDPSQRDVIATERQKALAELERVKQEIGQQQKAIAAIQDEARRAGVPAGWVR
;
A
#
# COMPACT_ATOMS: atom_id res chain seq x y z
N MET A 1 4.42 53.29 35.78
CA MET A 1 5.62 52.42 35.83
C MET A 1 5.31 50.92 35.86
N TYR A 2 4.22 50.46 36.48
CA TYR A 2 3.86 49.02 36.54
C TYR A 2 3.61 48.34 35.18
N SER A 3 3.01 49.05 34.20
CA SER A 3 2.71 48.47 32.89
C SER A 3 3.94 48.20 32.01
N GLN A 4 5.04 48.92 32.22
CA GLN A 4 6.30 48.74 31.47
C GLN A 4 7.12 47.56 32.01
N VAL A 5 7.02 47.27 33.31
CA VAL A 5 7.70 46.14 33.95
C VAL A 5 7.01 44.82 33.61
N ALA A 6 5.67 44.79 33.59
CA ALA A 6 4.90 43.62 33.17
C ALA A 6 5.15 43.25 31.70
N PHE A 7 5.22 44.23 30.79
CA PHE A 7 5.49 43.97 29.38
C PHE A 7 6.90 43.42 29.13
N ARG A 8 7.91 43.93 29.87
CA ARG A 8 9.28 43.42 29.80
C ARG A 8 9.44 42.02 30.40
N ALA A 9 8.71 41.71 31.48
CA ALA A 9 8.71 40.37 32.08
C ALA A 9 8.07 39.31 31.16
N VAL A 10 6.97 39.67 30.48
CA VAL A 10 6.32 38.78 29.50
C VAL A 10 7.18 38.58 28.25
N ALA A 11 7.84 39.64 27.75
CA ALA A 11 8.75 39.53 26.62
C ALA A 11 10.00 38.68 26.93
N ALA A 12 10.53 38.76 28.15
CA ALA A 12 11.65 37.92 28.59
C ALA A 12 11.25 36.45 28.73
N LEU A 13 10.02 36.17 29.16
CA LEU A 13 9.50 34.80 29.27
C LEU A 13 9.31 34.13 27.89
N ILE A 14 8.85 34.91 26.89
CA ILE A 14 8.65 34.42 25.52
C ILE A 14 10.00 34.16 24.82
N LEU A 15 11.02 35.00 25.04
CA LEU A 15 12.36 34.76 24.49
C LEU A 15 13.02 33.50 25.10
N ALA A 16 12.87 33.27 26.40
CA ALA A 16 13.43 32.10 27.07
C ALA A 16 12.80 30.77 26.59
N ALA A 17 11.50 30.77 26.25
CA ALA A 17 10.81 29.59 25.73
C ALA A 17 11.30 29.18 24.32
N SER A 18 11.80 30.13 23.52
CA SER A 18 12.28 29.87 22.16
C SER A 18 13.68 29.21 22.11
N ALA A 19 14.52 29.43 23.12
CA ALA A 19 15.85 28.85 23.21
C ALA A 19 15.84 27.35 23.58
N ALA A 20 14.81 26.89 24.32
CA ALA A 20 14.68 25.50 24.75
C ALA A 20 14.26 24.54 23.62
N GLN A 21 13.55 25.04 22.59
CA GLN A 21 13.15 24.25 21.41
C GLN A 21 14.28 24.09 20.38
N ALA A 22 15.33 24.92 20.45
CA ALA A 22 16.47 24.87 19.52
C ALA A 22 17.49 23.76 19.88
N GLN A 23 17.57 23.37 21.15
CA GLN A 23 18.50 22.32 21.59
C GLN A 23 18.11 20.94 21.02
N SER A 24 16.82 20.64 20.93
CA SER A 24 16.33 19.33 20.45
C SER A 24 16.60 19.08 18.96
N LEU A 25 16.54 20.10 18.10
CA LEU A 25 16.81 19.97 16.67
C LEU A 25 18.30 19.72 16.38
N ALA A 26 19.19 20.36 17.13
CA ALA A 26 20.63 20.16 16.99
C ALA A 26 21.06 18.76 17.44
N ASP A 27 20.41 18.22 18.47
CA ASP A 27 20.67 16.85 18.95
C ASP A 27 20.10 15.80 17.99
N VAL A 28 18.89 15.99 17.45
CA VAL A 28 18.32 15.11 16.41
C VAL A 28 19.17 15.13 15.13
N ALA A 29 19.67 16.29 14.72
CA ALA A 29 20.57 16.39 13.57
C ALA A 29 21.90 15.65 13.81
N ARG A 30 22.47 15.74 15.02
CA ARG A 30 23.67 14.98 15.40
C ARG A 30 23.40 13.48 15.42
N GLN A 31 22.26 13.04 15.98
CA GLN A 31 21.87 11.64 16.04
C GLN A 31 21.60 11.05 14.63
N GLU A 32 20.98 11.80 13.73
CA GLU A 32 20.83 11.39 12.32
C GLU A 32 22.15 11.37 11.57
N ALA A 33 23.08 12.29 11.86
CA ALA A 33 24.42 12.28 11.27
C ALA A 33 25.25 11.08 11.74
N GLU A 34 25.15 10.69 13.02
CA GLU A 34 25.80 9.49 13.55
C GLU A 34 25.19 8.20 13.02
N ARG A 35 23.85 8.13 12.91
CA ARG A 35 23.17 6.99 12.28
C ARG A 35 23.63 6.82 10.83
N ARG A 36 23.74 7.89 10.05
CA ARG A 36 24.23 7.84 8.67
C ARG A 36 25.67 7.37 8.57
N LYS A 37 26.53 7.72 9.53
CA LYS A 37 27.92 7.22 9.60
C LYS A 37 27.99 5.74 9.98
N ALA A 38 27.03 5.25 10.75
CA ALA A 38 26.96 3.85 11.17
C ALA A 38 26.35 2.90 10.11
N VAL A 39 25.71 3.45 9.07
CA VAL A 39 25.24 2.64 7.93
C VAL A 39 26.37 2.43 6.94
N THR A 40 27.12 1.34 7.11
CA THR A 40 28.25 0.96 6.23
C THR A 40 27.84 0.04 5.07
N SER A 41 26.57 -0.37 4.99
CA SER A 41 26.07 -1.20 3.89
C SER A 41 25.08 -0.43 3.01
N SER A 42 25.49 -0.14 1.78
CA SER A 42 24.53 0.06 0.70
C SER A 42 23.82 -1.29 0.49
N GLY A 43 22.51 -1.32 0.71
CA GLY A 43 21.69 -2.49 0.40
C GLY A 43 21.88 -2.90 -1.06
N LYS A 44 21.55 -4.16 -1.38
CA LYS A 44 21.66 -4.68 -2.76
C LYS A 44 20.93 -3.74 -3.73
N VAL A 45 21.67 -3.20 -4.68
CA VAL A 45 21.13 -2.34 -5.74
C VAL A 45 20.50 -3.27 -6.78
N TYR A 46 19.18 -3.27 -6.80
CA TYR A 46 18.42 -3.94 -7.85
C TYR A 46 18.23 -2.96 -9.01
N THR A 47 18.94 -3.18 -10.12
CA THR A 47 18.74 -2.47 -11.39
C THR A 47 17.89 -3.34 -12.32
N ASN A 48 17.39 -2.78 -13.42
CA ASN A 48 16.61 -3.53 -14.40
C ASN A 48 17.37 -4.78 -14.91
N ASP A 49 18.70 -4.73 -14.92
CA ASP A 49 19.58 -5.82 -15.32
C ASP A 49 19.72 -6.96 -14.29
N THR A 50 19.40 -6.71 -13.02
CA THR A 50 19.49 -7.72 -11.94
C THR A 50 18.16 -8.37 -11.59
N LEU A 51 17.10 -8.02 -12.33
CA LEU A 51 15.83 -8.72 -12.30
C LEU A 51 16.01 -10.09 -12.95
N ARG A 52 15.61 -11.16 -12.24
CA ARG A 52 15.54 -12.49 -12.84
C ARG A 52 14.56 -12.42 -14.01
N ALA A 53 15.05 -12.74 -15.21
CA ALA A 53 14.22 -12.79 -16.41
C ALA A 53 13.01 -13.68 -16.17
N GLU A 54 11.82 -13.10 -16.31
CA GLU A 54 10.56 -13.83 -16.29
C GLU A 54 10.51 -14.72 -17.54
N PRO A 55 10.15 -16.01 -17.42
CA PRO A 55 9.88 -16.83 -18.60
C PRO A 55 8.85 -16.12 -19.47
N PRO A 56 9.01 -16.10 -20.80
CA PRO A 56 8.04 -15.45 -21.67
C PRO A 56 6.65 -16.05 -21.42
N PRO A 57 5.58 -15.23 -21.43
CA PRO A 57 4.23 -15.75 -21.33
C PRO A 57 4.04 -16.77 -22.44
N SER A 58 3.65 -17.99 -22.07
CA SER A 58 3.32 -19.02 -23.04
C SER A 58 2.14 -18.52 -23.87
N THR A 59 2.40 -18.17 -25.12
CA THR A 59 1.38 -17.81 -26.09
C THR A 59 0.42 -19.00 -26.21
N PRO A 60 -0.88 -18.86 -25.86
CA PRO A 60 -1.84 -19.92 -26.15
C PRO A 60 -1.92 -20.13 -27.67
N PRO A 61 -2.07 -21.39 -28.15
CA PRO A 61 -2.18 -21.66 -29.57
C PRO A 61 -3.40 -20.94 -30.17
N PRO A 62 -3.32 -20.49 -31.44
CA PRO A 62 -4.39 -19.73 -32.07
C PRO A 62 -5.66 -20.59 -32.18
N VAL A 63 -6.77 -20.06 -31.67
CA VAL A 63 -8.10 -20.63 -31.81
C VAL A 63 -8.52 -20.52 -33.28
N ALA A 64 -8.76 -21.66 -33.93
CA ALA A 64 -9.30 -21.71 -35.28
C ALA A 64 -10.75 -21.17 -35.32
N PRO A 65 -11.20 -20.50 -36.40
CA PRO A 65 -12.54 -19.90 -36.47
C PRO A 65 -13.65 -20.96 -36.45
N ALA A 66 -14.67 -20.73 -35.61
CA ALA A 66 -15.85 -21.57 -35.51
C ALA A 66 -16.76 -21.42 -36.76
N ALA A 67 -17.14 -22.55 -37.34
CA ALA A 67 -18.19 -22.67 -38.37
C ALA A 67 -19.57 -22.88 -37.71
N PRO A 68 -20.68 -22.44 -38.35
CA PRO A 68 -22.03 -22.42 -37.77
C PRO A 68 -22.70 -23.81 -37.66
N PRO A 69 -23.75 -23.96 -36.82
CA PRO A 69 -24.22 -25.26 -36.34
C PRO A 69 -25.22 -25.92 -37.30
N ALA A 70 -25.16 -27.26 -37.40
CA ALA A 70 -26.20 -28.09 -38.00
C ALA A 70 -26.41 -29.39 -37.21
N ALA A 71 -27.64 -29.53 -36.71
CA ALA A 71 -28.47 -30.70 -36.33
C ALA A 71 -27.86 -32.08 -35.99
N GLU A 72 -28.32 -32.64 -34.86
CA GLU A 72 -28.33 -34.07 -34.51
C GLU A 72 -29.18 -34.92 -35.50
N PRO A 73 -28.90 -36.24 -35.60
CA PRO A 73 -29.73 -37.22 -34.85
C PRO A 73 -28.95 -38.42 -34.25
N ALA A 74 -29.52 -39.01 -33.19
CA ALA A 74 -29.13 -40.25 -32.49
C ALA A 74 -29.57 -41.54 -33.27
N PRO A 75 -29.50 -42.81 -32.77
CA PRO A 75 -28.93 -43.37 -31.52
C PRO A 75 -28.17 -44.74 -31.65
N ALA A 76 -27.65 -45.22 -30.51
CA ALA A 76 -27.49 -46.62 -30.05
C ALA A 76 -26.36 -47.54 -30.60
N ALA A 77 -25.45 -47.97 -29.71
CA ALA A 77 -25.37 -49.35 -29.17
C ALA A 77 -24.10 -49.56 -28.30
N ALA A 78 -24.25 -50.27 -27.19
CA ALA A 78 -23.21 -50.77 -26.26
C ALA A 78 -23.47 -52.28 -26.01
N PRO A 79 -22.71 -53.05 -25.20
CA PRO A 79 -21.27 -53.21 -24.90
C PRO A 79 -20.85 -54.71 -25.18
N PRO A 80 -19.77 -55.37 -24.65
CA PRO A 80 -19.57 -55.67 -23.22
C PRO A 80 -18.10 -55.76 -22.71
N GLY A 81 -17.90 -55.52 -21.41
CA GLY A 81 -16.63 -55.80 -20.72
C GLY A 81 -16.49 -55.08 -19.37
N ALA A 82 -17.17 -55.59 -18.35
CA ALA A 82 -17.07 -55.16 -16.94
C ALA A 82 -15.72 -55.57 -16.29
N PRO A 83 -15.36 -55.15 -15.04
CA PRO A 83 -16.08 -54.33 -14.06
C PRO A 83 -15.29 -53.12 -13.45
N ALA A 84 -16.03 -52.26 -12.73
CA ALA A 84 -15.60 -51.21 -11.80
C ALA A 84 -14.67 -51.74 -10.67
N SER A 85 -13.84 -51.01 -9.93
CA SER A 85 -13.78 -49.62 -9.37
C SER A 85 -12.36 -49.46 -8.76
N PRO A 86 -11.91 -48.34 -8.13
CA PRO A 86 -12.64 -47.13 -7.76
C PRO A 86 -12.00 -45.79 -8.15
N ALA A 87 -12.83 -44.76 -8.06
CA ALA A 87 -12.42 -43.36 -7.95
C ALA A 87 -11.41 -43.15 -6.81
N PRO A 88 -10.43 -42.23 -6.95
CA PRO A 88 -9.92 -41.57 -5.78
C PRO A 88 -10.99 -40.56 -5.34
N ALA A 89 -11.88 -41.02 -4.46
CA ALA A 89 -12.32 -40.18 -3.36
C ALA A 89 -11.07 -39.90 -2.51
N GLY A 90 -10.30 -38.90 -2.94
CA GLY A 90 -9.16 -38.37 -2.24
C GLY A 90 -9.45 -36.91 -1.95
N GLY A 91 -10.43 -36.67 -1.08
CA GLY A 91 -10.40 -35.48 -0.24
C GLY A 91 -9.11 -35.57 0.55
N ALA A 92 -8.02 -35.06 -0.02
CA ALA A 92 -6.90 -34.64 0.78
C ALA A 92 -7.51 -33.66 1.79
N PRO A 93 -7.37 -33.91 3.11
CA PRO A 93 -7.49 -32.81 4.03
C PRO A 93 -6.57 -31.74 3.45
N ALA A 94 -7.10 -30.54 3.20
CA ALA A 94 -6.23 -29.38 3.19
C ALA A 94 -5.42 -29.53 4.47
N THR A 95 -4.13 -29.86 4.34
CA THR A 95 -3.21 -29.91 5.45
C THR A 95 -3.54 -28.69 6.28
N PRO A 96 -3.92 -28.84 7.58
CA PRO A 96 -4.24 -27.68 8.39
C PRO A 96 -3.10 -26.70 8.19
N PRO A 97 -3.37 -25.44 7.78
CA PRO A 97 -2.31 -24.46 7.67
C PRO A 97 -1.51 -24.54 8.96
N ALA A 98 -0.19 -24.72 8.85
CA ALA A 98 0.68 -24.81 10.01
C ALA A 98 0.29 -23.71 11.00
N PRO A 99 0.24 -23.99 12.32
CA PRO A 99 -0.25 -23.04 13.29
C PRO A 99 0.52 -21.73 13.14
N GLN A 100 -0.16 -20.67 12.67
CA GLN A 100 0.46 -19.36 12.51
C GLN A 100 0.91 -18.88 13.89
N THR A 101 2.18 -18.51 13.99
CA THR A 101 2.78 -18.07 15.25
C THR A 101 2.34 -16.64 15.59
N GLU A 102 2.53 -16.21 16.84
CA GLU A 102 2.32 -14.81 17.22
C GLU A 102 3.10 -13.86 16.31
N ALA A 103 4.36 -14.20 16.00
CA ALA A 103 5.21 -13.39 15.14
C ALA A 103 4.62 -13.21 13.73
N ASP A 104 4.00 -14.25 13.17
CA ASP A 104 3.35 -14.19 11.86
C ASP A 104 2.16 -13.22 11.88
N TRP A 105 1.29 -13.33 12.89
CA TRP A 105 0.15 -12.43 13.06
C TRP A 105 0.57 -10.97 13.25
N ARG A 106 1.58 -10.73 14.11
CA ARG A 106 2.12 -9.39 14.35
C ARG A 106 2.72 -8.79 13.08
N THR A 107 3.46 -9.59 12.32
CA THR A 107 4.06 -9.15 11.06
C THR A 107 2.99 -8.82 10.02
N ARG A 108 1.96 -9.65 9.90
CA ARG A 108 0.83 -9.43 8.98
C ARG A 108 0.10 -8.12 9.28
N VAL A 109 -0.27 -7.89 10.54
CA VAL A 109 -0.98 -6.66 10.92
C VAL A 109 -0.08 -5.43 10.83
N ALA A 110 1.21 -5.53 11.20
CA ALA A 110 2.16 -4.44 11.06
C ALA A 110 2.31 -4.03 9.58
N THR A 111 2.49 -5.00 8.69
CA THR A 111 2.61 -4.75 7.24
C THR A 111 1.38 -4.04 6.68
N ALA A 112 0.17 -4.47 7.08
CA ALA A 112 -1.07 -3.84 6.64
C ALA A 112 -1.21 -2.39 7.17
N ARG A 113 -0.79 -2.15 8.42
CA ARG A 113 -0.76 -0.81 9.02
C ARG A 113 0.26 0.11 8.36
N ASP A 114 1.45 -0.41 8.06
CA ASP A 114 2.49 0.34 7.36
C ASP A 114 2.05 0.71 5.93
N ALA A 115 1.34 -0.19 5.25
CA ALA A 115 0.73 0.11 3.96
C ALA A 115 -0.33 1.23 4.08
N LEU A 116 -1.21 1.14 5.08
CA LEU A 116 -2.20 2.18 5.34
C LEU A 116 -1.54 3.53 5.64
N ALA A 117 -0.54 3.57 6.51
CA ALA A 117 0.18 4.79 6.88
C ALA A 117 0.86 5.43 5.67
N ARG A 118 1.54 4.63 4.83
CA ARG A 118 2.16 5.12 3.59
C ARG A 118 1.13 5.70 2.62
N ALA A 119 -0.02 5.03 2.44
CA ALA A 119 -1.08 5.53 1.58
C ALA A 119 -1.67 6.85 2.11
N GLN A 120 -1.82 6.99 3.43
CA GLN A 120 -2.26 8.24 4.06
C GLN A 120 -1.27 9.39 3.83
N THR A 121 0.03 9.17 4.09
CA THR A 121 1.07 10.16 3.79
C THR A 121 1.07 10.57 2.32
N PHE A 122 0.88 9.61 1.42
CA PHE A 122 0.84 9.90 -0.01
C PHE A 122 -0.40 10.71 -0.41
N ALA A 123 -1.57 10.43 0.18
CA ALA A 123 -2.77 11.23 0.00
C ALA A 123 -2.59 12.69 0.47
N GLU A 124 -1.92 12.91 1.60
CA GLU A 124 -1.61 14.24 2.12
C GLU A 124 -0.66 15.02 1.19
N ALA A 125 0.35 14.33 0.65
CA ALA A 125 1.27 14.91 -0.34
C ALA A 125 0.55 15.30 -1.63
N LEU A 126 -0.36 14.45 -2.13
CA LEU A 126 -1.20 14.76 -3.30
C LEU A 126 -2.12 15.94 -3.04
N GLN A 127 -2.74 16.03 -1.86
CA GLN A 127 -3.56 17.19 -1.48
C GLN A 127 -2.73 18.48 -1.48
N SER A 128 -1.52 18.43 -0.93
CA SER A 128 -0.59 19.58 -0.95
C SER A 128 -0.22 19.98 -2.38
N ARG A 129 0.04 19.01 -3.27
CA ARG A 129 0.29 19.27 -4.70
C ARG A 129 -0.92 19.89 -5.39
N ILE A 130 -2.12 19.40 -5.14
CA ILE A 130 -3.36 19.94 -5.70
C ILE A 130 -3.54 21.40 -5.28
N ASN A 131 -3.28 21.72 -4.02
CA ASN A 131 -3.35 23.09 -3.52
C ASN A 131 -2.33 23.99 -4.22
N ALA A 132 -1.08 23.54 -4.36
CA ALA A 132 -0.03 24.28 -5.07
C ALA A 132 -0.37 24.54 -6.55
N LEU A 133 -0.83 23.51 -7.27
CA LEU A 133 -1.25 23.63 -8.67
C LEU A 133 -2.47 24.53 -8.84
N THR A 134 -3.39 24.52 -7.88
CA THR A 134 -4.55 25.41 -7.90
C THR A 134 -4.13 26.87 -7.76
N THR A 135 -3.18 27.16 -6.87
CA THR A 135 -2.59 28.49 -6.71
C THR A 135 -1.82 28.93 -7.97
N ASP A 136 -0.99 28.08 -8.58
CA ASP A 136 -0.28 28.42 -9.82
C ASP A 136 -1.25 28.67 -10.98
N PHE A 137 -2.32 27.87 -11.09
CA PHE A 137 -3.33 28.02 -12.13
C PHE A 137 -4.03 29.39 -12.13
N VAL A 138 -4.29 29.95 -10.95
CA VAL A 138 -4.93 31.28 -10.82
C VAL A 138 -3.94 32.43 -10.98
N ASN A 139 -2.65 32.18 -10.79
CA ASN A 139 -1.60 33.19 -10.88
C ASN A 139 -0.94 33.25 -12.27
N ARG A 140 -1.32 32.37 -13.21
CA ARG A 140 -0.71 32.29 -14.54
C ARG A 140 -1.62 32.91 -15.60
N ASP A 141 -1.07 33.84 -16.39
CA ASP A 141 -1.81 34.54 -17.45
C ASP A 141 -1.77 33.82 -18.82
N ASP A 142 -0.67 33.13 -19.12
CA ASP A 142 -0.47 32.45 -20.41
C ASP A 142 -1.40 31.22 -20.56
N PRO A 143 -2.23 31.15 -21.61
CA PRO A 143 -3.19 30.05 -21.79
C PRO A 143 -2.53 28.67 -21.87
N SER A 144 -1.41 28.54 -22.58
CA SER A 144 -0.74 27.24 -22.77
C SER A 144 -0.19 26.67 -21.47
N GLN A 145 0.38 27.52 -20.61
CA GLN A 145 0.85 27.13 -19.29
C GLN A 145 -0.31 26.75 -18.36
N ARG A 146 -1.45 27.47 -18.45
CA ARG A 146 -2.65 27.12 -17.67
C ARG A 146 -3.20 25.75 -18.04
N ASP A 147 -3.19 25.38 -19.32
CA ASP A 147 -3.66 24.06 -19.77
C ASP A 147 -2.78 22.92 -19.24
N VAL A 148 -1.46 23.12 -19.17
CA VAL A 148 -0.53 22.17 -18.54
C VAL A 148 -0.84 22.01 -17.06
N ILE A 149 -0.96 23.13 -16.32
CA ILE A 149 -1.28 23.10 -14.88
C ILE A 149 -2.64 22.43 -14.63
N ALA A 150 -3.65 22.71 -15.46
CA ALA A 150 -4.97 22.08 -15.36
C ALA A 150 -4.88 20.56 -15.56
N THR A 151 -4.10 20.12 -16.55
CA THR A 151 -3.86 18.70 -16.82
C THR A 151 -3.16 18.02 -15.65
N GLU A 152 -2.12 18.65 -15.09
CA GLU A 152 -1.43 18.11 -13.91
C GLU A 152 -2.33 18.04 -12.68
N ARG A 153 -3.16 19.06 -12.46
CA ARG A 153 -4.12 19.07 -11.36
C ARG A 153 -5.13 17.93 -11.53
N GLN A 154 -5.61 17.69 -12.74
CA GLN A 154 -6.54 16.59 -13.02
C GLN A 154 -5.88 15.22 -12.75
N LYS A 155 -4.62 15.04 -13.14
CA LYS A 155 -3.85 13.82 -12.81
C LYS A 155 -3.69 13.63 -11.31
N ALA A 156 -3.34 14.69 -10.58
CA ALA A 156 -3.19 14.63 -9.12
C ALA A 156 -4.51 14.30 -8.42
N LEU A 157 -5.65 14.83 -8.90
CA LEU A 157 -6.98 14.49 -8.40
C LEU A 157 -7.34 13.02 -8.65
N ALA A 158 -7.07 12.50 -9.85
CA ALA A 158 -7.31 11.10 -10.18
C ALA A 158 -6.46 10.17 -9.32
N GLU A 159 -5.18 10.50 -9.11
CA GLU A 159 -4.30 9.71 -8.24
C GLU A 159 -4.76 9.77 -6.78
N LEU A 160 -5.18 10.94 -6.28
CA LEU A 160 -5.72 11.07 -4.93
C LEU A 160 -6.94 10.17 -4.72
N GLU A 161 -7.83 10.10 -5.71
CA GLU A 161 -9.00 9.22 -5.64
C GLU A 161 -8.59 7.74 -5.62
N ARG A 162 -7.65 7.33 -6.46
CA ARG A 162 -7.08 5.96 -6.43
C ARG A 162 -6.50 5.63 -5.05
N VAL A 163 -5.75 6.55 -4.46
CA VAL A 163 -5.13 6.36 -3.14
C VAL A 163 -6.17 6.32 -2.02
N LYS A 164 -7.25 7.11 -2.10
CA LYS A 164 -8.37 7.02 -1.16
C LYS A 164 -9.04 5.65 -1.20
N GLN A 165 -9.22 5.09 -2.40
CA GLN A 165 -9.73 3.73 -2.55
C GLN A 165 -8.76 2.72 -1.92
N GLU A 166 -7.46 2.87 -2.15
CA GLU A 166 -6.42 2.05 -1.53
C GLU A 166 -6.46 2.11 -0.01
N ILE A 167 -6.57 3.29 0.59
CA ILE A 167 -6.76 3.48 2.04
C ILE A 167 -7.96 2.68 2.55
N GLY A 168 -9.10 2.76 1.85
CA GLY A 168 -10.29 1.99 2.20
C GLY A 168 -10.07 0.48 2.11
N GLN A 169 -9.31 0.00 1.12
CA GLN A 169 -8.95 -1.41 1.01
C GLN A 169 -8.00 -1.85 2.13
N GLN A 170 -7.00 -1.03 2.49
CA GLN A 170 -6.08 -1.37 3.58
C GLN A 170 -6.80 -1.41 4.94
N GLN A 171 -7.75 -0.50 5.18
CA GLN A 171 -8.60 -0.56 6.37
C GLN A 171 -9.41 -1.85 6.44
N LYS A 172 -10.01 -2.27 5.32
CA LYS A 172 -10.73 -3.55 5.23
C LYS A 172 -9.79 -4.74 5.43
N ALA A 173 -8.57 -4.70 4.88
CA ALA A 173 -7.58 -5.75 5.06
C ALA A 173 -7.18 -5.90 6.54
N ILE A 174 -6.96 -4.80 7.26
CA ILE A 174 -6.70 -4.83 8.71
C ILE A 174 -7.88 -5.46 9.46
N ALA A 175 -9.12 -5.05 9.15
CA ALA A 175 -10.31 -5.64 9.76
C ALA A 175 -10.44 -7.14 9.45
N ALA A 176 -10.16 -7.55 8.22
CA ALA A 176 -10.18 -8.96 7.81
C ALA A 176 -9.13 -9.80 8.56
N ILE A 177 -7.92 -9.28 8.78
CA ILE A 177 -6.89 -9.95 9.59
C ILE A 177 -7.38 -10.13 11.03
N GLN A 178 -8.03 -9.12 11.61
CA GLN A 178 -8.59 -9.20 12.96
C GLN A 178 -9.76 -10.20 13.06
N ASP A 179 -10.62 -10.26 12.05
CA ASP A 179 -11.70 -11.26 11.96
C ASP A 179 -11.14 -12.68 11.81
N GLU A 180 -10.13 -12.87 10.97
CA GLU A 180 -9.45 -14.16 10.77
C GLU A 180 -8.82 -14.65 12.08
N ALA A 181 -8.13 -13.76 12.80
CA ALA A 181 -7.55 -14.05 14.10
C ALA A 181 -8.62 -14.45 15.13
N ARG A 182 -9.76 -13.75 15.17
CA ARG A 182 -10.90 -14.12 16.02
C ARG A 182 -11.43 -15.51 15.69
N ARG A 183 -11.59 -15.85 14.41
CA ARG A 183 -12.06 -17.16 13.96
C ARG A 183 -11.06 -18.28 14.27
N ALA A 184 -9.76 -17.95 14.24
CA ALA A 184 -8.67 -18.87 14.58
C ALA A 184 -8.43 -19.01 16.11
N GLY A 185 -9.20 -18.32 16.96
CA GLY A 185 -9.02 -18.36 18.42
C GLY A 185 -7.72 -17.68 18.90
N VAL A 186 -7.12 -16.83 18.07
CA VAL A 186 -5.89 -16.11 18.37
C VAL A 186 -6.16 -15.01 19.41
N PRO A 187 -5.32 -14.86 20.45
CA PRO A 187 -5.47 -13.77 21.41
C PRO A 187 -5.50 -12.41 20.74
N ALA A 188 -6.46 -11.55 21.10
CA ALA A 188 -6.59 -10.22 20.49
C ALA A 188 -5.33 -9.35 20.65
N GLY A 189 -4.51 -9.60 21.68
CA GLY A 189 -3.24 -8.91 21.88
C GLY A 189 -2.21 -9.12 20.77
N TRP A 190 -2.32 -10.18 19.97
CA TRP A 190 -1.39 -10.47 18.87
C TRP A 190 -1.66 -9.64 17.61
N VAL A 191 -2.88 -9.11 17.48
CA VAL A 191 -3.36 -8.39 16.26
C VAL A 191 -3.78 -6.95 16.58
N ARG A 192 -3.60 -6.53 17.83
CA ARG A 192 -3.84 -5.16 18.28
C ARG A 192 -2.72 -4.20 17.91
#